data_AF-A0A3S5IUV0-F1
#
_entry.id   AF-A0A3S5IUV0-F1
#
_cell.length_a   1.000
_cell.length_b   1.000
_cell.length_c   1.000
_cell.angle_alpha   90.00
_cell.angle_beta   90.00
_cell.angle_gamma   90.00
#
_symmetry.space_group_name_H-M   'P 1'
#
loop_
_entity.id
_entity.type
_entity.pdbx_description
1 polymer ?
#
loop_
_entity_poly.entity_id
_entity_poly.type
_entity_poly.pdbx_seq_one_letter_code
_entity_poly.pdbx_strand_id
1 'polypeptide(L)'
;MRKSKVKQIWKDGGLAIGTLVKSIDPVHSEALSQMGFDFLWYDLEHSDKSVETFSNLARATRVGEVDILALPNKSDLLTTNNRIQPLTAAVK
;
A
#
# COMPACT_ATOMS: atom_id res chain seq x y z
N MET A 1 -8.21 9.72 -9.59
CA MET A 1 -7.34 9.01 -8.63
C MET A 1 -6.13 9.89 -8.32
N ARG A 2 -5.67 9.93 -7.06
CA ARG A 2 -4.46 10.68 -6.68
C ARG A 2 -3.24 10.10 -7.41
N LYS A 3 -2.29 10.94 -7.83
CA LYS A 3 -1.00 10.47 -8.36
C LYS A 3 -0.16 9.88 -7.21
N SER A 4 0.57 8.80 -7.48
CA SER A 4 1.48 8.20 -6.49
C SER A 4 2.77 9.03 -6.40
N LYS A 5 3.10 9.47 -5.19
CA LYS A 5 4.36 10.16 -4.87
C LYS A 5 5.54 9.20 -4.96
N VAL A 6 5.39 7.97 -4.49
CA VAL A 6 6.43 6.93 -4.52
C VAL A 6 6.83 6.56 -5.94
N LYS A 7 5.85 6.40 -6.85
CA LYS A 7 6.14 6.16 -8.26
C LYS A 7 6.94 7.30 -8.88
N GLN A 8 6.70 8.54 -8.47
CA GLN A 8 7.47 9.69 -8.94
C GLN A 8 8.91 9.67 -8.38
N ILE A 9 9.07 9.46 -7.06
CA ILE A 9 10.38 9.34 -6.41
C ILE A 9 11.26 8.31 -7.12
N TRP A 10 10.73 7.11 -7.40
CA TRP A 10 11.49 6.07 -8.09
C TRP A 10 11.83 6.41 -9.54
N LYS A 11 10.92 7.06 -10.28
CA LYS A 11 11.19 7.51 -11.66
C LYS A 11 12.33 8.53 -11.71
N ASP A 12 12.44 9.36 -10.68
CA ASP A 12 13.48 10.38 -10.56
C ASP A 12 14.80 9.81 -10.00
N GLY A 13 14.88 8.49 -9.80
CA GLY A 13 16.06 7.81 -9.23
C GLY A 13 16.24 8.01 -7.72
N GLY A 14 15.21 8.53 -7.04
CA GLY A 14 15.22 8.76 -5.59
C GLY A 14 14.90 7.53 -4.76
N LEU A 15 15.14 7.65 -3.45
CA LEU A 15 14.82 6.63 -2.45
C LEU A 15 13.50 6.99 -1.74
N ALA A 16 12.51 6.10 -1.79
CA ALA A 16 11.30 6.21 -0.99
C ALA A 16 11.42 5.35 0.26
N ILE A 17 11.07 5.89 1.44
CA ILE A 17 11.17 5.20 2.72
C ILE A 17 9.77 4.84 3.22
N GLY A 18 9.57 3.57 3.57
CA GLY A 18 8.30 3.08 4.09
C GLY A 18 8.47 2.09 5.24
N THR A 19 7.34 1.69 5.83
CA THR A 19 7.30 0.73 6.94
C THR A 19 6.27 -0.37 6.69
N LEU A 20 6.54 -1.57 7.23
CA LEU A 20 5.65 -2.72 7.17
C LEU A 20 4.59 -2.65 8.27
N VAL A 21 3.33 -2.69 7.88
CA VAL A 21 2.19 -2.67 8.82
C VAL A 21 1.77 -4.10 9.13
N LYS A 22 2.24 -4.64 10.26
CA LYS A 22 1.82 -5.96 10.74
C LYS A 22 0.48 -5.93 11.50
N SER A 23 0.09 -4.79 12.07
CA SER A 23 -1.18 -4.71 12.82
C SER A 23 -2.42 -4.82 11.93
N ILE A 24 -3.52 -5.33 12.49
CA ILE A 24 -4.86 -5.33 11.89
C ILE A 24 -5.77 -4.24 12.47
N ASP A 25 -5.29 -3.50 13.47
CA ASP A 25 -6.03 -2.38 14.05
C ASP A 25 -5.83 -1.12 13.17
N PRO A 26 -6.91 -0.53 12.62
CA PRO A 26 -6.84 0.68 11.80
C PRO A 26 -6.18 1.88 12.47
N VAL A 27 -6.19 1.97 13.81
CA VAL A 27 -5.57 3.09 14.55
C VAL A 27 -4.08 3.20 14.26
N HIS A 28 -3.38 2.06 14.10
CA HIS A 28 -1.97 2.08 13.74
C HIS A 28 -1.76 2.59 12.32
N SER A 29 -2.60 2.19 11.37
CA SER A 29 -2.54 2.67 9.98
C SER A 29 -2.81 4.18 9.89
N GLU A 30 -3.75 4.68 10.69
CA GLU A 30 -4.05 6.10 10.81
C GLU A 30 -2.83 6.88 11.34
N ALA A 31 -2.29 6.48 12.50
CA ALA A 31 -1.13 7.14 13.10
C ALA A 31 0.10 7.11 12.18
N LEU A 32 0.43 5.93 11.61
CA LEU A 32 1.58 5.77 10.71
C LEU A 32 1.46 6.63 9.45
N SER A 33 0.23 6.91 8.97
CA SER A 33 0.03 7.74 7.79
C SER A 33 0.46 9.20 7.95
N GLN A 34 0.65 9.65 9.20
CA GLN A 34 1.05 11.01 9.55
C GLN A 34 2.52 11.13 9.97
N MET A 35 3.25 10.00 10.06
CA MET A 35 4.62 9.97 10.58
C MET A 35 5.72 10.34 9.55
N GLY A 36 5.33 10.74 8.34
CA GLY A 36 6.26 11.19 7.30
C GLY A 36 6.88 10.07 6.45
N PHE A 37 6.38 8.83 6.54
CA PHE A 37 6.72 7.78 5.59
C PHE A 37 6.22 8.12 4.18
N ASP A 38 6.96 7.71 3.15
CA ASP A 38 6.51 7.83 1.75
C ASP A 38 5.45 6.78 1.42
N PHE A 39 5.57 5.58 2.00
CA PHE A 39 4.54 4.54 1.90
C PHE A 39 4.38 3.66 3.14
N LEU A 40 3.19 3.08 3.27
CA LEU A 40 2.93 1.97 4.17
C LEU A 40 2.82 0.68 3.35
N TRP A 41 3.54 -0.36 3.78
CA TRP A 41 3.54 -1.66 3.15
C TRP A 41 2.60 -2.62 3.89
N TYR A 42 1.65 -3.20 3.16
CA TYR A 42 0.78 -4.28 3.61
C TYR A 42 1.11 -5.57 2.87
N ASP A 43 1.62 -6.53 3.61
CA ASP A 43 1.90 -7.88 3.15
C ASP A 43 0.68 -8.77 3.42
N LEU A 44 -0.15 -9.00 2.41
CA LEU A 44 -1.29 -9.90 2.49
C LEU A 44 -0.88 -11.34 2.15
N GLU A 45 0.27 -11.54 1.50
CA GLU A 45 0.76 -12.86 1.09
C GLU A 45 1.19 -13.73 2.29
N HIS A 46 1.82 -13.13 3.29
CA HIS A 46 2.33 -13.84 4.48
C HIS A 46 1.66 -13.37 5.78
N SER A 47 0.42 -12.90 5.70
CA SER A 47 -0.37 -12.57 6.87
C SER A 47 -1.82 -13.01 6.71
N ASP A 48 -2.52 -13.14 7.83
CA ASP A 48 -3.95 -13.50 7.85
C ASP A 48 -4.87 -12.33 7.44
N LYS A 49 -4.34 -11.29 6.78
CA LYS A 49 -5.13 -10.13 6.34
C LYS A 49 -5.89 -10.45 5.08
N SER A 50 -7.22 -10.48 5.20
CA SER A 50 -8.10 -10.51 4.02
C SER A 50 -8.09 -9.18 3.25
N VAL A 51 -8.57 -9.20 2.01
CA VAL A 51 -8.75 -7.98 1.19
C VAL A 51 -9.72 -7.00 1.86
N GLU A 52 -10.75 -7.49 2.54
CA GLU A 52 -11.70 -6.67 3.30
C GLU A 52 -11.00 -5.96 4.46
N THR A 53 -10.17 -6.69 5.20
CA THR A 53 -9.37 -6.13 6.30
C THR A 53 -8.43 -5.04 5.77
N PHE A 54 -7.72 -5.34 4.68
CA PHE A 54 -6.86 -4.36 4.01
C PHE A 54 -7.64 -3.12 3.53
N SER A 55 -8.87 -3.28 3.03
CA SER A 55 -9.71 -2.14 2.62
C SER A 55 -9.95 -1.17 3.77
N ASN A 56 -10.21 -1.69 4.98
CA ASN A 56 -10.41 -0.86 6.17
C ASN A 56 -9.12 -0.16 6.60
N LEU A 57 -7.99 -0.90 6.61
CA LEU A 57 -6.67 -0.33 6.91
C LEU A 57 -6.30 0.79 5.92
N ALA A 58 -6.49 0.56 4.62
CA ALA A 58 -6.22 1.52 3.56
C ALA A 58 -7.14 2.76 3.60
N ARG A 59 -8.34 2.65 4.20
CA ARG A 59 -9.20 3.81 4.44
C ARG A 59 -8.68 4.66 5.59
N ALA A 60 -8.20 4.03 6.67
CA ALA A 60 -7.66 4.75 7.83
C ALA A 60 -6.43 5.61 7.50
N THR A 61 -5.61 5.20 6.51
CA THR A 61 -4.45 5.99 6.09
C THR A 61 -4.80 7.29 5.35
N ARG A 62 -6.09 7.53 5.02
CA ARG A 62 -6.51 8.69 4.22
C ARG A 62 -6.43 10.03 4.96
N VAL A 63 -6.23 10.00 6.27
CA VAL A 63 -5.98 11.22 7.06
C VAL A 63 -4.60 11.81 6.75
N GLY A 64 -3.67 10.99 6.26
CA GLY A 64 -2.35 11.41 5.77
C GLY A 64 -2.24 11.36 4.26
N GLU A 65 -1.05 11.71 3.75
CA GLU A 65 -0.74 11.70 2.31
C GLU A 65 0.15 10.53 1.88
N VAL A 66 0.30 9.52 2.75
CA VAL A 66 1.15 8.34 2.51
C VAL A 66 0.64 7.51 1.33
N ASP A 67 1.55 7.00 0.49
CA ASP A 67 1.19 6.00 -0.51
C ASP A 67 1.02 4.61 0.14
N ILE A 68 0.34 3.70 -0.56
CA ILE A 68 0.15 2.33 -0.10
C ILE A 68 0.85 1.38 -1.07
N LEU A 69 1.71 0.52 -0.53
CA LEU A 69 2.24 -0.65 -1.21
C LEU A 69 1.53 -1.89 -0.66
N ALA A 70 0.81 -2.61 -1.51
CA ALA A 70 0.12 -3.84 -1.11
C ALA A 70 0.69 -5.02 -1.90
N LEU A 71 1.02 -6.09 -1.18
CA LEU A 71 1.42 -7.38 -1.76
C LEU A 71 0.24 -8.35 -1.57
N PRO A 72 -0.69 -8.45 -2.54
CA PRO A 72 -1.86 -9.32 -2.44
C PRO A 72 -1.48 -10.79 -2.63
N ASN A 73 -2.29 -11.71 -2.06
CA ASN A 73 -2.16 -13.12 -2.40
C ASN A 73 -2.44 -13.34 -3.90
N LYS A 74 -1.85 -14.38 -4.46
CA LYS A 74 -2.14 -14.80 -5.83
C LYS A 74 -3.63 -15.09 -6.05
N SER A 75 -4.32 -15.62 -5.04
CA SER A 75 -5.78 -15.86 -5.06
C SER A 75 -6.58 -14.56 -5.12
N ASP A 76 -6.12 -13.51 -4.43
CA ASP A 76 -6.81 -12.22 -4.36
C ASP A 76 -6.74 -11.46 -5.68
N LEU A 77 -5.67 -11.68 -6.46
CA LEU A 77 -5.50 -11.10 -7.79
C LEU A 77 -6.51 -11.67 -8.80
N LEU A 78 -6.90 -12.94 -8.65
CA LEU A 78 -7.83 -13.63 -9.54
C LEU A 78 -9.29 -13.18 -9.32
N THR A 79 -9.63 -12.69 -8.13
CA THR A 79 -10.97 -12.18 -7.80
C THR A 79 -11.14 -10.71 -8.17
N THR A 80 -10.06 -9.93 -8.23
CA THR A 80 -10.08 -8.55 -8.71
C THR A 80 -9.96 -8.47 -10.23
N ASN A 81 -11.08 -8.62 -10.95
CA ASN A 81 -11.13 -8.29 -12.37
C ASN A 81 -10.69 -6.82 -12.60
N ASN A 82 -9.45 -6.66 -13.06
CA ASN A 82 -8.91 -5.49 -13.78
C ASN A 82 -8.71 -4.17 -13.01
N ARG A 83 -8.51 -4.15 -11.68
CA ARG A 83 -8.30 -2.89 -10.92
C ARG A 83 -6.93 -2.70 -10.26
N ILE A 84 -6.09 -3.73 -10.20
CA ILE A 84 -4.75 -3.64 -9.63
C ILE A 84 -3.75 -3.73 -10.79
N GLN A 85 -3.08 -2.62 -11.10
CA GLN A 85 -1.99 -2.66 -12.09
C GLN A 85 -0.77 -3.35 -11.45
N PRO A 86 -0.25 -4.43 -12.05
CA PRO A 86 0.98 -5.05 -11.57
C PRO A 86 2.17 -4.09 -11.72
N LEU A 87 3.13 -4.20 -10.79
CA LEU A 87 4.37 -3.39 -10.76
C LEU A 87 5.28 -3.57 -12.00
N THR A 88 4.96 -4.50 -12.90
CA THR A 88 5.70 -4.73 -14.15
C THR A 88 5.65 -3.58 -15.16
N ALA A 89 4.84 -2.54 -14.91
CA ALA A 89 4.76 -1.35 -15.78
C ALA A 89 5.69 -0.19 -15.37
N ALA A 90 6.50 -0.33 -14.32
CA ALA A 90 7.34 0.76 -13.79
C ALA A 90 8.83 0.72 -14.22
N VAL A 91 9.23 -0.28 -15.03
CA VAL A 91 10.61 -0.40 -15.55
C VAL A 91 10.54 -0.57 -17.07
N LYS A 92 10.35 0.54 -17.77
CA LYS A 92 10.76 0.77 -19.17
C LYS A 92 11.13 2.23 -19.32
#